data_AF-A0A8S1RSX0-F1
#
_entry.id   AF-A0A8S1RSX0-F1
#
_cell.length_a   1.000
_cell.length_b   1.000
_cell.length_c   1.000
_cell.angle_alpha   90.00
_cell.angle_beta   90.00
_cell.angle_gamma   90.00
#
_symmetry.space_group_name_H-M   'P 1'
#
loop_
_entity.id
_entity.type
_entity.pdbx_description
1 polymer ?
#
loop_
_entity_poly.entity_id
_entity_poly.type
_entity_poly.pdbx_seq_one_letter_code
_entity_poly.pdbx_strand_id
1 'polypeptide(L)'
;MEKLLQISQQVREAIEKGQAVVALESTIITHGMEYPTNVQTALGVEEEIRAQGAIPATIIITQGVLRVGLSQEEIEEIGKNKHQYQKCSRRDLAQIIAQKGNGSTTVAATMMIAHMAGIKVFVTGGIGGVHRGAEHTFDISADLVELGQPQVAVVCAGAKSILGIPKTLEYLETQGVPVVGYKTKHFPNFFTPDFRFFFQEASELIKAQFDLLKLKNGILFCVPIPQDQAADGQIVQQAIDKALKELDEQNINGALVTPFLLKRVNEITDGMSSKSNVALIRNNARVGAEIAIQLLQKRLVYIQQVKIIYYISVILINLLLLSYTTINLKSDTMSKIIDNCKNKFLDLNNINYTNQDWKNTILDFYQDLIFLNIWDIINMLYKQLFA
;
A
#
# COMPACT_ATOMS: atom_id res chain seq x y z
N MET A 1 -4.65 2.26 21.22
CA MET A 1 -4.42 1.66 19.90
C MET A 1 -3.49 0.45 19.98
N GLU A 2 -2.37 0.54 20.70
CA GLU A 2 -1.39 -0.56 20.85
C GLU A 2 -1.96 -1.90 21.37
N LYS A 3 -3.00 -1.87 22.22
CA LYS A 3 -3.67 -3.09 22.69
C LYS A 3 -4.50 -3.80 21.60
N LEU A 4 -4.90 -3.09 20.55
CA LEU A 4 -5.74 -3.61 19.46
C LEU A 4 -4.93 -3.96 18.21
N LEU A 5 -3.94 -3.14 17.86
CA LEU A 5 -3.07 -3.32 16.71
C LEU A 5 -1.66 -3.67 17.16
N GLN A 6 -1.26 -4.91 16.90
CA GLN A 6 0.09 -5.41 17.14
C GLN A 6 0.85 -5.53 15.82
N ILE A 7 1.81 -4.63 15.64
CA ILE A 7 2.75 -4.66 14.51
C ILE A 7 4.01 -5.38 14.99
N SER A 8 4.47 -6.37 14.21
CA SER A 8 5.71 -7.10 14.49
C SER A 8 6.91 -6.14 14.54
N GLN A 9 7.97 -6.51 15.28
CA GLN A 9 9.14 -5.65 15.44
C GLN A 9 9.76 -5.25 14.09
N GLN A 10 9.92 -6.22 13.19
CA GLN A 10 10.49 -5.98 11.86
C GLN A 10 9.65 -4.98 11.05
N VAL A 11 8.33 -5.13 11.04
CA VAL A 11 7.43 -4.25 10.28
C VAL A 11 7.37 -2.87 10.92
N ARG A 12 7.36 -2.78 12.25
CA ARG A 12 7.38 -1.51 12.98
C ARG A 12 8.63 -0.70 12.68
N GLU A 13 9.81 -1.33 12.80
CA GLU A 13 11.08 -0.68 12.47
C GLU A 13 11.13 -0.23 11.01
N ALA A 14 10.59 -1.04 10.10
CA ALA A 14 10.51 -0.69 8.69
C ALA A 14 9.69 0.58 8.46
N ILE A 15 8.51 0.67 9.08
CA ILE A 15 7.63 1.84 8.99
C ILE A 15 8.31 3.07 9.59
N GLU A 16 8.90 2.94 10.79
CA GLU A 16 9.61 4.02 11.49
C GLU A 16 10.83 4.52 10.72
N LYS A 17 11.56 3.63 10.02
CA LYS A 17 12.69 3.97 9.15
C LYS A 17 12.24 4.41 7.76
N GLY A 18 10.94 4.33 7.46
CA GLY A 18 10.37 4.69 6.17
C GLY A 18 10.73 3.73 5.03
N GLN A 19 11.06 2.48 5.33
CA GLN A 19 11.40 1.42 4.39
C GLN A 19 10.17 0.90 3.63
N ALA A 20 10.40 0.17 2.55
CA ALA A 20 9.35 -0.43 1.74
C ALA A 20 8.68 -1.60 2.49
N VAL A 21 7.37 -1.49 2.76
CA VAL A 21 6.55 -2.53 3.39
C VAL A 21 5.39 -2.88 2.47
N VAL A 22 5.10 -4.17 2.31
CA VAL A 22 4.00 -4.68 1.49
C VAL A 22 3.09 -5.53 2.36
N ALA A 23 1.82 -5.12 2.49
CA ALA A 23 0.81 -5.90 3.19
C ALA A 23 0.39 -7.14 2.37
N LEU A 24 -0.03 -8.19 3.08
CA LEU A 24 -0.59 -9.43 2.52
C LEU A 24 -1.82 -9.85 3.33
N GLU A 25 -2.82 -10.43 2.66
CA GLU A 25 -4.03 -10.95 3.30
C GLU A 25 -3.83 -12.38 3.84
N SER A 26 -4.68 -12.80 4.78
CA SER A 26 -4.66 -14.18 5.32
C SER A 26 -5.83 -15.06 4.84
N THR A 27 -6.81 -14.51 4.13
CA THR A 27 -7.89 -15.33 3.53
C THR A 27 -7.33 -16.31 2.50
N ILE A 28 -6.30 -15.94 1.74
CA ILE A 28 -5.66 -16.85 0.78
C ILE A 28 -5.05 -18.09 1.47
N ILE A 29 -4.55 -17.92 2.71
CA ILE A 29 -3.94 -18.98 3.52
C ILE A 29 -5.00 -19.94 4.05
N THR A 30 -6.16 -19.43 4.44
CA THR A 30 -7.15 -20.19 5.22
C THR A 30 -8.32 -20.71 4.40
N HIS A 31 -8.75 -19.94 3.38
CA HIS A 31 -9.94 -20.23 2.56
C HIS A 31 -9.63 -20.24 1.07
N GLY A 32 -8.44 -19.79 0.65
CA GLY A 32 -8.06 -19.72 -0.76
C GLY A 32 -7.43 -21.00 -1.30
N MET A 33 -6.71 -21.75 -0.45
CA MET A 33 -5.94 -22.93 -0.86
C MET A 33 -5.95 -24.02 0.22
N GLU A 34 -5.66 -25.25 -0.20
CA GLU A 34 -5.52 -26.40 0.69
C GLU A 34 -4.10 -26.53 1.25
N TYR A 35 -3.97 -27.17 2.42
CA TYR A 35 -2.67 -27.52 2.97
C TYR A 35 -2.04 -28.68 2.21
N PRO A 36 -0.73 -28.66 1.90
CA PRO A 36 0.30 -27.69 2.30
C PRO A 36 0.48 -26.50 1.35
N THR A 37 -0.23 -26.47 0.22
CA THR A 37 -0.07 -25.44 -0.83
C THR A 37 -0.35 -24.03 -0.31
N ASN A 38 -1.31 -23.86 0.61
CA ASN A 38 -1.60 -22.58 1.24
C ASN A 38 -0.38 -21.94 1.94
N VAL A 39 0.33 -22.71 2.77
CA VAL A 39 1.53 -22.29 3.49
C VAL A 39 2.67 -22.05 2.51
N GLN A 40 2.92 -22.99 1.60
CA GLN A 40 4.00 -22.87 0.60
C GLN A 40 3.82 -21.62 -0.26
N THR A 41 2.57 -21.31 -0.64
CA THR A 41 2.24 -20.11 -1.41
C THR A 41 2.45 -18.85 -0.58
N ALA A 42 1.97 -18.81 0.66
CA ALA A 42 2.13 -17.66 1.54
C ALA A 42 3.62 -17.32 1.76
N LEU A 43 4.43 -18.32 2.11
CA LEU A 43 5.87 -18.15 2.32
C LEU A 43 6.59 -17.77 1.03
N GLY A 44 6.26 -18.41 -0.09
CA GLY A 44 6.83 -18.07 -1.39
C GLY A 44 6.49 -16.64 -1.84
N VAL A 45 5.30 -16.14 -1.51
CA VAL A 45 4.90 -14.75 -1.77
C VAL A 45 5.69 -13.78 -0.90
N GLU A 46 5.90 -14.09 0.39
CA GLU A 46 6.77 -13.28 1.24
C GLU A 46 8.24 -13.29 0.76
N GLU A 47 8.72 -14.42 0.23
CA GLU A 47 10.05 -14.54 -0.36
C GLU A 47 10.22 -13.64 -1.59
N GLU A 48 9.24 -13.60 -2.50
CA GLU A 48 9.26 -12.68 -3.66
C GLU A 48 9.38 -11.21 -3.22
N ILE A 49 8.68 -10.82 -2.15
CA ILE A 49 8.73 -9.47 -1.59
C ILE A 49 10.11 -9.18 -1.00
N ARG A 50 10.66 -10.12 -0.22
CA ARG A 50 12.01 -10.00 0.38
C ARG A 50 13.09 -9.93 -0.69
N ALA A 51 12.98 -10.72 -1.76
CA ALA A 51 13.94 -10.74 -2.86
C ALA A 51 14.04 -9.38 -3.59
N GLN A 52 12.97 -8.59 -3.58
CA GLN A 52 12.96 -7.22 -4.11
C GLN A 52 13.44 -6.16 -3.10
N GLY A 53 13.81 -6.56 -1.88
CA GLY A 53 14.28 -5.67 -0.82
C GLY A 53 13.16 -4.98 -0.02
N ALA A 54 11.91 -5.42 -0.18
CA ALA A 54 10.78 -4.94 0.62
C ALA A 54 10.48 -5.90 1.78
N ILE A 55 9.72 -5.43 2.77
CA ILE A 55 9.38 -6.19 3.97
C ILE A 55 7.91 -6.64 3.88
N PRO A 56 7.63 -7.96 3.86
CA PRO A 56 6.27 -8.47 3.84
C PRO A 56 5.59 -8.31 5.20
N ALA A 57 4.30 -8.01 5.18
CA ALA A 57 3.48 -7.86 6.36
C ALA A 57 2.16 -8.60 6.18
N THR A 58 2.17 -9.92 6.44
CA THR A 58 0.94 -10.73 6.47
C THR A 58 0.03 -10.30 7.62
N ILE A 59 -1.25 -10.05 7.33
CA ILE A 59 -2.21 -9.48 8.28
C ILE A 59 -3.27 -10.51 8.67
N ILE A 60 -3.51 -10.64 9.97
CA ILE A 60 -4.51 -11.56 10.54
C ILE A 60 -5.12 -11.00 11.83
N ILE A 61 -6.17 -11.64 12.32
CA ILE A 61 -6.75 -11.40 13.64
C ILE A 61 -6.56 -12.66 14.48
N THR A 62 -5.90 -12.53 15.63
CA THR A 62 -5.71 -13.63 16.58
C THR A 62 -6.17 -13.16 17.94
N GLN A 63 -7.09 -13.90 18.57
CA GLN A 63 -7.64 -13.58 19.88
C GLN A 63 -8.17 -12.14 20.01
N GLY A 64 -8.80 -11.64 18.93
CA GLY A 64 -9.32 -10.26 18.83
C GLY A 64 -8.28 -9.17 18.62
N VAL A 65 -7.00 -9.52 18.43
CA VAL A 65 -5.91 -8.58 18.17
C VAL A 65 -5.62 -8.55 16.67
N LEU A 66 -5.55 -7.35 16.10
CA LEU A 66 -5.14 -7.11 14.72
C LEU A 66 -3.62 -7.24 14.64
N ARG A 67 -3.12 -8.24 13.94
CA ARG A 67 -1.69 -8.53 13.83
C ARG A 67 -1.17 -8.19 12.44
N VAL A 68 -0.02 -7.52 12.38
CA VAL A 68 0.60 -7.05 11.14
C VAL A 68 2.06 -7.51 11.10
N GLY A 69 2.35 -8.44 10.18
CA GLY A 69 3.61 -9.16 10.12
C GLY A 69 3.57 -10.41 10.99
N LEU A 70 3.84 -11.57 10.38
CA LEU A 70 3.83 -12.88 11.02
C LEU A 70 5.18 -13.57 10.81
N SER A 71 5.54 -14.48 11.72
CA SER A 71 6.67 -15.38 11.50
C SER A 71 6.28 -16.53 10.57
N GLN A 72 7.29 -17.24 10.06
CA GLN A 72 7.06 -18.44 9.26
C GLN A 72 6.28 -19.50 10.05
N GLU A 73 6.63 -19.72 11.31
CA GLU A 73 5.98 -20.69 12.20
C GLU A 73 4.50 -20.34 12.39
N GLU A 74 4.17 -19.06 12.53
CA GLU A 74 2.80 -18.60 12.65
C GLU A 74 2.01 -18.84 11.36
N ILE A 75 2.59 -18.56 10.20
CA ILE A 75 1.97 -18.85 8.89
C ILE A 75 1.71 -20.35 8.74
N GLU A 76 2.67 -21.20 9.12
CA GLU A 76 2.53 -22.65 9.12
C GLU A 76 1.41 -23.12 10.06
N GLU A 77 1.35 -22.58 11.28
CA GLU A 77 0.32 -22.90 12.27
C GLU A 77 -1.08 -22.51 11.76
N ILE A 78 -1.22 -21.30 11.21
CA ILE A 78 -2.47 -20.81 10.61
C ILE A 78 -2.90 -21.72 9.46
N GLY A 79 -1.98 -22.08 8.56
CA GLY A 79 -2.28 -22.91 7.40
C GLY A 79 -2.71 -24.34 7.76
N LYS A 80 -2.12 -24.93 8.82
CA LYS A 80 -2.51 -26.24 9.36
C LYS A 80 -3.86 -26.18 10.10
N ASN A 81 -4.08 -25.11 10.86
CA ASN A 81 -5.27 -24.92 11.70
C ASN A 81 -6.32 -24.00 11.07
N LYS A 82 -6.39 -23.94 9.73
CA LYS A 82 -7.18 -22.96 8.99
C LYS A 82 -8.66 -22.88 9.36
N HIS A 83 -9.23 -24.00 9.80
CA HIS A 83 -10.64 -24.12 10.23
C HIS A 83 -10.97 -23.31 11.50
N GLN A 84 -9.96 -22.91 12.28
CA GLN A 84 -10.14 -22.08 13.48
C GLN A 84 -10.30 -20.59 13.17
N TYR A 85 -10.09 -20.17 11.92
CA TYR A 85 -10.10 -18.78 11.51
C TYR A 85 -11.36 -18.48 10.70
N GLN A 86 -12.22 -17.59 11.21
CA GLN A 86 -13.37 -17.11 10.44
C GLN A 86 -12.91 -16.21 9.29
N LYS A 87 -13.52 -16.30 8.11
CA LYS A 87 -13.30 -15.30 7.04
C LYS A 87 -13.85 -13.95 7.49
N CYS A 88 -13.00 -12.93 7.53
CA CYS A 88 -13.28 -11.61 8.09
C CYS A 88 -13.22 -10.52 7.01
N SER A 89 -14.38 -9.91 6.75
CA SER A 89 -14.49 -8.66 6.01
C SER A 89 -14.78 -7.50 6.97
N ARG A 90 -14.95 -6.28 6.43
CA ARG A 90 -15.13 -5.06 7.22
C ARG A 90 -16.22 -5.19 8.30
N ARG A 91 -17.36 -5.80 7.96
CA ARG A 91 -18.50 -5.99 8.86
C ARG A 91 -18.22 -6.95 10.03
N ASP A 92 -17.29 -7.88 9.85
CA ASP A 92 -17.03 -8.97 10.79
C ASP A 92 -16.00 -8.54 11.85
N LEU A 93 -15.19 -7.51 11.57
CA LEU A 93 -14.10 -7.03 12.42
C LEU A 93 -14.53 -6.78 13.88
N ALA A 94 -15.57 -5.98 14.08
CA ALA A 94 -16.02 -5.61 15.43
C ALA A 94 -16.48 -6.83 16.23
N GLN A 95 -17.17 -7.77 15.58
CA GLN A 95 -17.63 -9.01 16.22
C GLN A 95 -16.42 -9.87 16.66
N ILE A 96 -15.48 -10.12 15.74
CA ILE A 96 -14.31 -10.96 16.03
C ILE A 96 -13.45 -10.35 17.15
N ILE A 97 -13.25 -9.02 17.13
CA ILE A 97 -12.53 -8.31 18.19
C ILE A 97 -13.26 -8.44 19.53
N ALA A 98 -14.57 -8.16 19.56
CA ALA A 98 -15.36 -8.21 20.81
C ALA A 98 -15.40 -9.63 21.42
N GLN A 99 -15.42 -10.66 20.58
CA GLN A 99 -15.43 -12.06 20.99
C GLN A 99 -14.03 -12.61 21.29
N LYS A 100 -12.97 -11.82 21.08
CA LYS A 100 -11.58 -12.29 21.13
C LYS A 100 -11.35 -13.52 20.25
N GLY A 101 -11.96 -13.52 19.05
CA GLY A 101 -11.89 -14.61 18.10
C GLY A 101 -10.69 -14.54 17.16
N ASN A 102 -10.58 -15.56 16.31
CA ASN A 102 -9.57 -15.65 15.25
C ASN A 102 -10.23 -15.36 13.89
N GLY A 103 -9.59 -14.51 13.10
CA GLY A 103 -10.14 -14.03 11.82
C GLY A 103 -9.07 -13.95 10.74
N SER A 104 -9.33 -14.57 9.60
CA SER A 104 -8.54 -14.39 8.38
C SER A 104 -9.05 -13.18 7.61
N THR A 105 -8.17 -12.25 7.28
CA THR A 105 -8.58 -10.97 6.69
C THR A 105 -8.75 -11.11 5.19
N THR A 106 -9.88 -10.64 4.67
CA THR A 106 -10.14 -10.44 3.24
C THR A 106 -9.48 -9.14 2.77
N VAL A 107 -9.41 -8.91 1.46
CA VAL A 107 -8.97 -7.64 0.86
C VAL A 107 -9.50 -6.41 1.62
N ALA A 108 -10.81 -6.29 1.84
CA ALA A 108 -11.38 -5.16 2.59
C ALA A 108 -10.78 -5.01 4.02
N ALA A 109 -10.75 -6.09 4.80
CA ALA A 109 -10.23 -6.03 6.17
C ALA A 109 -8.71 -5.76 6.18
N THR A 110 -7.97 -6.38 5.27
CA THR A 110 -6.52 -6.18 5.12
C THR A 110 -6.20 -4.73 4.76
N MET A 111 -6.93 -4.11 3.83
CA MET A 111 -6.75 -2.70 3.47
C MET A 111 -6.94 -1.77 4.67
N MET A 112 -8.01 -1.98 5.44
CA MET A 112 -8.28 -1.19 6.64
C MET A 112 -7.13 -1.29 7.64
N ILE A 113 -6.67 -2.51 7.95
CA ILE A 113 -5.60 -2.76 8.93
C ILE A 113 -4.24 -2.27 8.42
N ALA A 114 -3.94 -2.46 7.13
CA ALA A 114 -2.73 -1.96 6.49
C ALA A 114 -2.66 -0.43 6.59
N HIS A 115 -3.77 0.26 6.32
CA HIS A 115 -3.86 1.70 6.47
C HIS A 115 -3.68 2.15 7.93
N MET A 116 -4.30 1.44 8.89
CA MET A 116 -4.08 1.70 10.32
C MET A 116 -2.61 1.55 10.73
N ALA A 117 -1.88 0.63 10.08
CA ALA A 117 -0.44 0.42 10.29
C ALA A 117 0.45 1.37 9.47
N GLY A 118 -0.11 2.25 8.62
CA GLY A 118 0.65 3.15 7.76
C GLY A 118 1.30 2.49 6.54
N ILE A 119 0.86 1.28 6.16
CA ILE A 119 1.34 0.55 4.98
C ILE A 119 0.54 1.01 3.75
N LYS A 120 1.26 1.48 2.72
CA LYS A 120 0.65 2.07 1.50
C LYS A 120 0.42 1.08 0.36
N VAL A 121 1.06 -0.10 0.39
CA VAL A 121 1.00 -1.09 -0.70
C VAL A 121 0.51 -2.43 -0.15
N PHE A 122 -0.45 -3.03 -0.84
CA PHE A 122 -1.05 -4.33 -0.50
C PHE A 122 -1.10 -5.21 -1.75
N VAL A 123 -0.69 -6.47 -1.62
CA VAL A 123 -0.74 -7.47 -2.69
C VAL A 123 -1.79 -8.54 -2.39
N THR A 124 -2.60 -8.88 -3.39
CA THR A 124 -3.50 -10.04 -3.40
C THR A 124 -3.52 -10.71 -4.79
N GLY A 125 -4.19 -11.85 -4.92
CA GLY A 125 -4.30 -12.56 -6.20
C GLY A 125 -5.28 -11.80 -7.10
N GLY A 126 -6.49 -11.60 -6.61
CA GLY A 126 -7.52 -10.81 -7.27
C GLY A 126 -8.53 -10.31 -6.26
N ILE A 127 -9.09 -9.14 -6.49
CA ILE A 127 -10.11 -8.57 -5.60
C ILE A 127 -11.46 -9.28 -5.75
N GLY A 128 -12.32 -9.18 -4.75
CA GLY A 128 -13.75 -9.39 -4.95
C GLY A 128 -14.35 -8.29 -5.84
N GLY A 129 -15.63 -8.42 -6.18
CA GLY A 129 -16.27 -7.49 -7.08
C GLY A 129 -17.78 -7.66 -7.13
N VAL A 130 -18.39 -7.15 -8.19
CA VAL A 130 -19.81 -7.35 -8.47
C VAL A 130 -20.00 -8.76 -9.01
N HIS A 131 -20.82 -9.58 -8.35
CA HIS A 131 -21.10 -10.94 -8.82
C HIS A 131 -21.95 -10.92 -10.10
N ARG A 132 -21.91 -12.01 -10.87
CA ARG A 132 -22.84 -12.18 -12.00
C ARG A 132 -24.26 -12.31 -11.44
N GLY A 133 -25.23 -11.63 -12.04
CA GLY A 133 -26.62 -11.57 -11.54
C GLY A 133 -26.87 -10.58 -10.39
N ALA A 134 -25.86 -9.77 -10.00
CA ALA A 134 -25.98 -8.79 -8.92
C ALA A 134 -27.05 -7.70 -9.13
N GLU A 135 -27.55 -7.50 -10.35
CA GLU A 135 -28.72 -6.66 -10.65
C GLU A 135 -30.00 -7.17 -10.00
N HIS A 136 -30.05 -8.45 -9.62
CA HIS A 136 -31.17 -9.09 -8.94
C HIS A 136 -30.82 -9.47 -7.50
N THR A 137 -29.58 -9.90 -7.25
CA THR A 137 -29.17 -10.44 -5.94
C THR A 137 -28.50 -9.42 -5.03
N PHE A 138 -27.95 -8.35 -5.61
CA PHE A 138 -27.13 -7.34 -4.94
C PHE A 138 -25.89 -7.94 -4.25
N ASP A 139 -25.42 -9.09 -4.72
CA ASP A 139 -24.19 -9.72 -4.25
C ASP A 139 -22.95 -8.96 -4.77
N ILE A 140 -22.48 -8.02 -3.96
CA ILE A 140 -21.39 -7.10 -4.29
C ILE A 140 -20.37 -7.15 -3.15
N SER A 141 -19.11 -7.41 -3.48
CA SER A 141 -18.04 -7.47 -2.48
C SER A 141 -17.82 -6.13 -1.78
N ALA A 142 -17.68 -6.19 -0.46
CA ALA A 142 -17.26 -5.05 0.36
C ALA A 142 -15.87 -4.52 -0.01
N ASP A 143 -15.05 -5.31 -0.74
CA ASP A 143 -13.75 -4.85 -1.26
C ASP A 143 -13.88 -3.60 -2.12
N LEU A 144 -14.97 -3.47 -2.90
CA LEU A 144 -15.17 -2.32 -3.79
C LEU A 144 -15.45 -1.04 -3.03
N VAL A 145 -16.25 -1.14 -1.96
CA VAL A 145 -16.51 -0.01 -1.05
C VAL A 145 -15.23 0.33 -0.30
N GLU A 146 -14.51 -0.66 0.21
CA GLU A 146 -13.25 -0.41 0.93
C GLU A 146 -12.22 0.25 0.00
N LEU A 147 -12.12 -0.13 -1.27
CA LEU A 147 -11.23 0.55 -2.22
C LEU A 147 -11.51 2.06 -2.33
N GLY A 148 -12.72 2.52 -2.04
CA GLY A 148 -13.07 3.94 -1.97
C GLY A 148 -12.71 4.66 -0.66
N GLN A 149 -12.03 4.02 0.31
CA GLN A 149 -11.96 4.51 1.71
C GLN A 149 -10.56 4.72 2.34
N PRO A 150 -9.57 3.80 2.27
CA PRO A 150 -8.24 4.09 2.79
C PRO A 150 -7.21 4.28 1.66
N GLN A 151 -6.16 5.04 1.96
CA GLN A 151 -5.02 5.28 1.08
C GLN A 151 -4.10 4.06 0.98
N VAL A 152 -4.55 3.04 0.27
CA VAL A 152 -3.80 1.81 0.00
C VAL A 152 -3.83 1.51 -1.50
N ALA A 153 -2.66 1.32 -2.09
CA ALA A 153 -2.50 0.84 -3.45
C ALA A 153 -2.56 -0.70 -3.44
N VAL A 154 -3.59 -1.26 -4.06
CA VAL A 154 -3.81 -2.70 -4.17
C VAL A 154 -3.27 -3.21 -5.49
N VAL A 155 -2.36 -4.17 -5.43
CA VAL A 155 -1.73 -4.82 -6.58
C VAL A 155 -2.30 -6.22 -6.72
N CYS A 156 -2.95 -6.50 -7.85
CA CYS A 156 -3.59 -7.77 -8.11
C CYS A 156 -3.72 -8.05 -9.61
N ALA A 157 -4.29 -9.19 -10.00
CA ALA A 157 -4.60 -9.49 -11.40
C ALA A 157 -6.00 -9.00 -11.84
N GLY A 158 -6.53 -7.98 -11.18
CA GLY A 158 -7.90 -7.50 -11.33
C GLY A 158 -8.90 -8.22 -10.44
N ALA A 159 -10.19 -8.10 -10.77
CA ALA A 159 -11.24 -8.85 -10.09
C ALA A 159 -11.23 -10.32 -10.50
N LYS A 160 -11.56 -11.22 -9.58
CA LYS A 160 -11.62 -12.66 -9.84
C LYS A 160 -12.52 -12.96 -11.05
N SER A 161 -12.06 -13.82 -11.95
CA SER A 161 -12.70 -14.14 -13.24
C SER A 161 -14.10 -14.77 -13.14
N ILE A 162 -14.48 -15.26 -11.96
CA ILE A 162 -15.84 -15.73 -11.65
C ILE A 162 -16.86 -14.59 -11.47
N LEU A 163 -16.43 -13.33 -11.48
CA LEU A 163 -17.26 -12.15 -11.21
C LEU A 163 -17.73 -11.43 -12.49
N GLY A 164 -18.67 -10.50 -12.32
CA GLY A 164 -19.11 -9.59 -13.36
C GLY A 164 -18.12 -8.43 -13.53
N ILE A 165 -17.09 -8.62 -14.36
CA ILE A 165 -16.01 -7.64 -14.54
C ILE A 165 -16.51 -6.26 -15.02
N PRO A 166 -17.37 -6.13 -16.07
CA PRO A 166 -17.83 -4.82 -16.50
C PRO A 166 -18.54 -4.03 -15.40
N LYS A 167 -19.44 -4.68 -14.66
CA LYS A 167 -20.15 -4.06 -13.52
C LYS A 167 -19.21 -3.70 -12.37
N THR A 168 -18.15 -4.49 -12.17
CA THR A 168 -17.12 -4.20 -11.17
C THR A 168 -16.36 -2.91 -11.52
N LEU A 169 -16.03 -2.70 -12.80
CA LEU A 169 -15.36 -1.49 -13.25
C LEU A 169 -16.26 -0.25 -13.09
N GLU A 170 -17.54 -0.34 -13.45
CA GLU A 170 -18.51 0.75 -13.26
C GLU A 170 -18.72 1.09 -11.77
N TYR A 171 -18.73 0.08 -10.90
CA TYR A 171 -18.83 0.29 -9.46
C TYR A 171 -17.57 0.99 -8.92
N LEU A 172 -16.37 0.58 -9.36
CA LEU A 172 -15.12 1.22 -8.96
C LEU A 172 -15.04 2.67 -9.47
N GLU A 173 -15.52 2.95 -10.68
CA GLU A 173 -15.69 4.31 -11.19
C GLU A 173 -16.60 5.14 -10.26
N THR A 174 -17.74 4.57 -9.84
CA THR A 174 -18.67 5.21 -8.89
C THR A 174 -18.03 5.48 -7.52
N GLN A 175 -17.16 4.58 -7.04
CA GLN A 175 -16.39 4.77 -5.79
C GLN A 175 -15.17 5.69 -5.96
N GLY A 176 -14.94 6.23 -7.17
CA GLY A 176 -13.81 7.09 -7.49
C GLY A 176 -12.47 6.37 -7.49
N VAL A 177 -12.43 5.05 -7.62
CA VAL A 177 -11.21 4.24 -7.53
C VAL A 177 -10.54 4.15 -8.90
N PRO A 178 -9.30 4.64 -9.07
CA PRO A 178 -8.57 4.44 -10.31
C PRO A 178 -8.22 2.97 -10.51
N VAL A 179 -8.59 2.42 -11.67
CA VAL A 179 -8.20 1.09 -12.12
C VAL A 179 -7.16 1.23 -13.21
N VAL A 180 -5.96 0.72 -12.94
CA VAL A 180 -4.76 1.02 -13.72
C VAL A 180 -4.08 -0.26 -14.18
N GLY A 181 -3.76 -0.33 -15.46
CA GLY A 181 -2.85 -1.34 -15.99
C GLY A 181 -1.39 -1.00 -15.64
N TYR A 182 -0.73 -1.87 -14.88
CA TYR A 182 0.69 -1.67 -14.59
C TYR A 182 1.55 -2.16 -15.77
N LYS A 183 2.25 -1.24 -16.44
CA LYS A 183 3.07 -1.51 -17.64
C LYS A 183 2.31 -2.22 -18.78
N THR A 184 0.98 -2.18 -18.77
CA THR A 184 0.12 -2.81 -19.78
C THR A 184 -1.07 -1.93 -20.09
N LYS A 185 -1.50 -1.95 -21.36
CA LYS A 185 -2.80 -1.42 -21.78
C LYS A 185 -3.89 -2.47 -21.72
N HIS A 186 -3.53 -3.75 -21.70
CA HIS A 186 -4.49 -4.84 -21.80
C HIS A 186 -5.02 -5.25 -20.44
N PHE A 187 -6.35 -5.32 -20.33
CA PHE A 187 -6.99 -5.88 -19.15
C PHE A 187 -6.67 -7.39 -19.04
N PRO A 188 -6.37 -7.94 -17.85
CA PRO A 188 -6.02 -9.35 -17.69
C PRO A 188 -7.08 -10.36 -18.16
N ASN A 189 -8.31 -9.91 -18.40
CA ASN A 189 -9.42 -10.72 -18.89
C ASN A 189 -9.73 -10.35 -20.35
N PHE A 190 -9.56 -11.32 -21.23
CA PHE A 190 -9.65 -11.20 -22.70
C PHE A 190 -10.96 -10.57 -23.22
N PHE A 191 -12.06 -10.73 -22.48
CA PHE A 191 -13.38 -10.19 -22.86
C PHE A 191 -13.67 -8.81 -22.29
N THR A 192 -12.73 -8.24 -21.52
CA THR A 192 -12.85 -6.92 -20.91
C THR A 192 -12.07 -5.90 -21.75
N PRO A 193 -12.62 -4.70 -21.98
CA PRO A 193 -11.89 -3.64 -22.66
C PRO A 193 -10.56 -3.34 -21.98
N ASP A 194 -9.58 -2.94 -22.79
CA ASP A 194 -8.28 -2.45 -22.35
C ASP A 194 -8.39 -1.36 -21.27
N PHE A 195 -7.37 -1.26 -20.43
CA PHE A 195 -7.28 -0.23 -19.41
C PHE A 195 -7.37 1.16 -20.03
N ARG A 196 -8.29 1.98 -19.50
CA ARG A 196 -8.37 3.41 -19.82
C ARG A 196 -7.10 4.16 -19.42
N PHE A 197 -6.45 3.74 -18.34
CA PHE A 197 -5.22 4.34 -17.81
C PHE A 197 -4.15 3.27 -17.57
N PHE A 198 -2.92 3.55 -18.01
CA PHE A 198 -1.76 2.71 -17.75
C PHE A 198 -0.58 3.57 -17.32
N PHE A 199 0.23 3.06 -16.40
CA PHE A 199 1.42 3.76 -15.88
C PHE A 199 2.64 2.86 -15.98
N GLN A 200 3.77 3.46 -16.36
CA GLN A 200 5.08 2.80 -16.30
C GLN A 200 5.63 2.80 -14.87
N GLU A 201 5.46 3.93 -14.17
CA GLU A 201 5.84 4.11 -12.76
C GLU A 201 4.58 4.35 -11.91
N ALA A 202 4.17 3.35 -11.13
CA ALA A 202 3.00 3.45 -10.26
C ALA A 202 3.18 4.49 -9.14
N SER A 203 4.43 4.70 -8.71
CA SER A 203 4.80 5.60 -7.62
C SER A 203 4.40 7.07 -7.87
N GLU A 204 4.38 7.53 -9.13
CA GLU A 204 3.93 8.89 -9.47
C GLU A 204 2.44 9.08 -9.20
N LEU A 205 1.60 8.13 -9.62
CA LEU A 205 0.17 8.18 -9.37
C LEU A 205 -0.13 8.11 -7.87
N ILE A 206 0.53 7.20 -7.16
CA ILE A 206 0.39 7.05 -5.70
C ILE A 206 0.75 8.36 -4.99
N LYS A 207 1.87 9.00 -5.37
CA LYS A 207 2.30 10.28 -4.79
C LYS A 207 1.29 11.40 -5.08
N ALA A 208 0.83 11.50 -6.31
CA ALA A 208 -0.17 12.50 -6.69
C ALA A 208 -1.46 12.34 -5.89
N GLN A 209 -1.99 11.11 -5.79
CA GLN A 209 -3.24 10.84 -5.11
C GLN A 209 -3.13 10.95 -3.58
N PHE A 210 -2.16 10.25 -2.97
CA PHE A 210 -2.09 10.12 -1.52
C PHE A 210 -1.41 11.31 -0.85
N ASP A 211 -0.33 11.84 -1.44
CA ASP A 211 0.50 12.85 -0.79
C ASP A 211 0.15 14.28 -1.23
N LEU A 212 -0.10 14.51 -2.53
CA LEU A 212 -0.40 15.86 -3.06
C LEU A 212 -1.88 16.22 -2.90
N LEU A 213 -2.78 15.37 -3.40
CA LEU A 213 -4.23 15.62 -3.36
C LEU A 213 -4.87 15.16 -2.06
N LYS A 214 -4.22 14.25 -1.31
CA LYS A 214 -4.72 13.66 -0.07
C LYS A 214 -6.12 13.04 -0.23
N LEU A 215 -6.40 12.44 -1.39
CA LEU A 215 -7.66 11.73 -1.61
C LEU A 215 -7.71 10.51 -0.69
N LYS A 216 -8.90 10.18 -0.20
CA LYS A 216 -9.14 9.10 0.78
C LYS A 216 -9.56 7.79 0.13
N ASN A 217 -9.17 7.55 -1.09
CA ASN A 217 -9.47 6.32 -1.82
C ASN A 217 -8.17 5.60 -2.16
N GLY A 218 -8.27 4.29 -2.36
CA GLY A 218 -7.19 3.46 -2.83
C GLY A 218 -6.95 3.60 -4.33
N ILE A 219 -6.00 2.81 -4.82
CA ILE A 219 -5.71 2.65 -6.25
C ILE A 219 -5.66 1.16 -6.54
N LEU A 220 -6.27 0.70 -7.63
CA LEU A 220 -6.17 -0.67 -8.08
C LEU A 220 -5.18 -0.78 -9.23
N PHE A 221 -4.01 -1.35 -8.97
CA PHE A 221 -3.04 -1.72 -10.00
C PHE A 221 -3.27 -3.16 -10.43
N CYS A 222 -3.66 -3.32 -11.68
CA CYS A 222 -3.87 -4.60 -12.30
C CYS A 222 -2.62 -5.04 -13.06
N VAL A 223 -2.13 -6.23 -12.70
CA VAL A 223 -0.94 -6.87 -13.24
C VAL A 223 -1.39 -8.08 -14.07
N PRO A 224 -1.02 -8.17 -15.35
CA PRO A 224 -1.37 -9.34 -16.15
C PRO A 224 -0.66 -10.58 -15.63
N ILE A 225 -1.24 -11.76 -15.89
CA ILE A 225 -0.57 -13.03 -15.65
C ILE A 225 0.74 -13.07 -16.46
N PRO A 226 1.83 -13.66 -15.93
CA PRO A 226 3.07 -13.84 -16.69
C PRO A 226 2.82 -14.51 -18.05
N GLN A 227 3.53 -14.04 -19.08
CA GLN A 227 3.29 -14.45 -20.47
C GLN A 227 3.52 -15.95 -20.70
N ASP A 228 4.48 -16.53 -19.98
CA ASP A 228 4.78 -17.96 -19.97
C ASP A 228 3.65 -18.83 -19.39
N GLN A 229 2.70 -18.21 -18.68
CA GLN A 229 1.52 -18.86 -18.08
C GLN A 229 0.21 -18.48 -18.82
N ALA A 230 0.28 -17.73 -19.92
CA ALA A 230 -0.91 -17.18 -20.58
C ALA A 230 -1.79 -18.25 -21.27
N ALA A 231 -1.18 -19.33 -21.78
CA ALA A 231 -1.90 -20.44 -22.41
C ALA A 231 -2.81 -21.17 -21.40
N ASP A 232 -2.31 -21.38 -20.18
CA ASP A 232 -3.08 -21.96 -19.08
C ASP A 232 -4.27 -21.06 -18.71
N GLY A 233 -4.10 -19.73 -18.82
CA GLY A 233 -5.16 -18.75 -18.58
C GLY A 233 -6.38 -18.92 -19.51
N GLN A 234 -6.16 -19.25 -20.78
CA GLN A 234 -7.28 -19.50 -21.71
C GLN A 234 -8.06 -20.76 -21.35
N ILE A 235 -7.37 -21.83 -20.96
CA ILE A 235 -7.99 -23.08 -20.53
C ILE A 235 -8.80 -22.86 -19.25
N VAL A 236 -8.24 -22.11 -18.29
CA VAL A 236 -8.94 -21.75 -17.05
C VAL A 236 -10.18 -20.91 -17.33
N GLN A 237 -10.13 -19.98 -18.28
CA GLN A 237 -11.29 -19.18 -18.66
C GLN A 237 -12.41 -20.04 -19.26
N GLN A 238 -12.09 -20.97 -20.15
CA GLN A 238 -13.08 -21.91 -20.69
C GLN A 238 -13.71 -22.79 -19.60
N ALA A 239 -12.91 -23.22 -18.62
CA ALA A 239 -13.41 -23.95 -17.47
C ALA A 239 -14.36 -23.13 -16.60
N ILE A 240 -14.08 -21.83 -16.41
CA ILE A 240 -14.96 -20.89 -15.71
C ILE A 240 -16.29 -20.74 -16.45
N ASP A 241 -16.24 -20.53 -17.76
CA ASP A 241 -17.45 -20.36 -18.58
C ASP A 241 -18.34 -21.62 -18.53
N LYS A 242 -17.72 -22.81 -18.50
CA LYS A 242 -18.43 -24.07 -18.29
C LYS A 242 -19.03 -24.17 -16.88
N ALA A 243 -18.24 -23.88 -15.85
CA ALA A 243 -18.70 -23.95 -14.45
C ALA A 243 -19.86 -22.99 -14.16
N LEU A 244 -19.91 -21.84 -14.81
CA LEU A 244 -21.02 -20.89 -14.68
C LEU A 244 -22.31 -21.42 -15.28
N LYS A 245 -22.24 -22.06 -16.46
CA LYS A 245 -23.42 -22.69 -17.06
C LYS A 245 -23.97 -23.79 -16.16
N GLU A 246 -23.09 -24.62 -15.61
CA GLU A 246 -23.48 -25.68 -14.68
C GLU A 246 -24.07 -25.12 -13.37
N LEU A 247 -23.57 -23.97 -12.90
CA LEU A 247 -24.11 -23.26 -11.72
C LEU A 247 -25.55 -22.81 -11.96
N ASP A 248 -25.83 -22.22 -13.12
CA ASP A 248 -27.15 -21.76 -13.51
C ASP A 248 -28.11 -22.95 -13.70
N GLU A 249 -27.67 -24.02 -14.37
CA GLU A 249 -28.46 -25.26 -14.55
C GLU A 249 -28.85 -25.91 -13.22
N GLN A 250 -27.96 -25.84 -12.21
CA GLN A 250 -28.19 -26.40 -10.87
C GLN A 250 -28.90 -25.42 -9.93
N ASN A 251 -29.23 -24.20 -10.36
CA ASN A 251 -29.84 -23.14 -9.55
C ASN A 251 -29.07 -22.84 -8.24
N ILE A 252 -27.73 -22.93 -8.28
CA ILE A 252 -26.89 -22.65 -7.12
C ILE A 252 -26.77 -21.14 -6.92
N ASN A 253 -27.16 -20.65 -5.74
CA ASN A 253 -27.28 -19.23 -5.46
C ASN A 253 -26.64 -18.83 -4.11
N GLY A 254 -26.39 -17.53 -3.93
CA GLY A 254 -25.90 -16.95 -2.69
C GLY A 254 -24.52 -17.48 -2.27
N ALA A 255 -24.36 -17.78 -0.97
CA ALA A 255 -23.07 -18.16 -0.38
C ALA A 255 -22.44 -19.44 -0.98
N LEU A 256 -23.20 -20.24 -1.73
CA LEU A 256 -22.73 -21.48 -2.35
C LEU A 256 -22.05 -21.26 -3.72
N VAL A 257 -22.26 -20.09 -4.34
CA VAL A 257 -21.76 -19.77 -5.70
C VAL A 257 -20.24 -19.85 -5.78
N THR A 258 -19.52 -19.13 -4.92
CA THR A 258 -18.05 -19.09 -4.98
C THR A 258 -17.40 -20.44 -4.66
N PRO A 259 -17.78 -21.16 -3.59
CA PRO A 259 -17.24 -22.50 -3.34
C PRO A 259 -17.49 -23.48 -4.50
N PHE A 260 -18.69 -23.45 -5.11
CA PHE A 260 -19.00 -24.29 -6.26
C PHE A 260 -18.09 -23.97 -7.45
N LEU A 261 -18.00 -22.69 -7.84
CA LEU A 261 -17.21 -22.28 -9.01
C LEU A 261 -15.72 -22.61 -8.84
N LEU A 262 -15.14 -22.35 -7.67
CA LEU A 262 -13.73 -22.65 -7.42
C LEU A 262 -13.45 -24.15 -7.48
N LYS A 263 -14.30 -24.96 -6.82
CA LYS A 263 -14.18 -26.42 -6.86
C LYS A 263 -14.29 -26.93 -8.28
N ARG A 264 -15.33 -26.48 -9.00
CA ARG A 264 -15.64 -26.99 -10.33
C ARG A 264 -14.60 -26.59 -11.37
N VAL A 265 -14.08 -25.36 -11.32
CA VAL A 265 -12.98 -24.93 -12.19
C VAL A 265 -11.72 -25.75 -11.91
N ASN A 266 -11.42 -26.05 -10.65
CA ASN A 266 -10.28 -26.88 -10.29
C ASN A 266 -10.42 -28.32 -10.81
N GLU A 267 -11.62 -28.90 -10.74
CA GLU A 267 -11.94 -30.21 -11.34
C GLU A 267 -11.81 -30.21 -12.86
N ILE A 268 -12.37 -29.21 -13.56
CA ILE A 268 -12.32 -29.14 -15.03
C ILE A 268 -10.89 -28.95 -15.53
N THR A 269 -10.05 -28.30 -14.75
CA THR A 269 -8.66 -27.95 -15.13
C THR A 269 -7.62 -28.93 -14.59
N ASP A 270 -8.02 -30.05 -13.97
CA ASP A 270 -7.10 -31.02 -13.33
C ASP A 270 -6.03 -30.34 -12.45
N GLY A 271 -6.42 -29.31 -11.70
CA GLY A 271 -5.53 -28.56 -10.81
C GLY A 271 -4.68 -27.46 -11.46
N MET A 272 -4.76 -27.24 -12.78
CA MET A 272 -4.01 -26.15 -13.43
C MET A 272 -4.41 -24.77 -12.92
N SER A 273 -5.70 -24.53 -12.65
CA SER A 273 -6.17 -23.25 -12.09
C SER A 273 -5.50 -22.91 -10.75
N SER A 274 -5.23 -23.89 -9.89
CA SER A 274 -4.48 -23.69 -8.66
C SER A 274 -3.03 -23.29 -8.92
N LYS A 275 -2.35 -23.93 -9.89
CA LYS A 275 -0.96 -23.58 -10.26
C LYS A 275 -0.87 -22.17 -10.83
N SER A 276 -1.79 -21.81 -11.74
CA SER A 276 -1.85 -20.46 -12.31
C SER A 276 -2.11 -19.41 -11.23
N ASN A 277 -2.97 -19.69 -10.25
CA ASN A 277 -3.20 -18.79 -9.10
C ASN A 277 -1.93 -18.56 -8.27
N VAL A 278 -1.11 -19.60 -8.05
CA VAL A 278 0.18 -19.47 -7.35
C VAL A 278 1.17 -18.61 -8.15
N ALA A 279 1.31 -18.86 -9.45
CA ALA A 279 2.21 -18.08 -10.31
C ALA A 279 1.78 -16.60 -10.36
N LEU A 280 0.47 -16.36 -10.44
CA LEU A 280 -0.14 -15.05 -10.48
C LEU A 280 0.08 -14.26 -9.18
N ILE A 281 -0.16 -14.85 -8.00
CA ILE A 281 0.08 -14.13 -6.73
C ILE A 281 1.56 -13.81 -6.54
N ARG A 282 2.47 -14.72 -6.91
CA ARG A 282 3.93 -14.47 -6.85
C ARG A 282 4.32 -13.31 -7.78
N ASN A 283 3.75 -13.25 -8.98
CA ASN A 283 3.96 -12.13 -9.89
C ASN A 283 3.47 -10.81 -9.30
N ASN A 284 2.26 -10.80 -8.71
CA ASN A 284 1.71 -9.62 -8.05
C ASN A 284 2.58 -9.18 -6.87
N ALA A 285 3.16 -10.13 -6.12
CA ALA A 285 4.05 -9.87 -4.99
C ALA A 285 5.33 -9.17 -5.41
N ARG A 286 5.97 -9.68 -6.46
CA ARG A 286 7.14 -9.06 -7.08
C ARG A 286 6.84 -7.64 -7.57
N VAL A 287 5.73 -7.44 -8.27
CA VAL A 287 5.32 -6.10 -8.73
C VAL A 287 4.97 -5.17 -7.57
N GLY A 288 4.24 -5.65 -6.56
CA GLY A 288 3.91 -4.84 -5.39
C GLY A 288 5.14 -4.40 -4.61
N ALA A 289 6.14 -5.29 -4.48
CA ALA A 289 7.43 -4.93 -3.91
C ALA A 289 8.19 -3.92 -4.78
N GLU A 290 8.19 -4.08 -6.11
CA GLU A 290 8.76 -3.09 -7.04
C GLU A 290 8.15 -1.70 -6.80
N ILE A 291 6.81 -1.62 -6.71
CA ILE A 291 6.09 -0.36 -6.48
C ILE A 291 6.45 0.23 -5.11
N ALA A 292 6.53 -0.59 -4.06
CA ALA A 292 6.92 -0.14 -2.72
C ALA A 292 8.36 0.41 -2.69
N ILE A 293 9.27 -0.21 -3.44
CA ILE A 293 10.67 0.24 -3.58
C ILE A 293 10.75 1.54 -4.38
N GLN A 294 9.98 1.69 -5.46
CA GLN A 294 9.90 2.95 -6.21
C GLN A 294 9.44 4.11 -5.31
N LEU A 295 8.44 3.88 -4.44
CA LEU A 295 7.99 4.87 -3.46
C LEU A 295 9.09 5.24 -2.47
N LEU A 296 9.84 4.26 -1.95
CA LEU A 296 10.99 4.49 -1.09
C LEU A 296 12.06 5.33 -1.81
N GLN A 297 12.44 4.97 -3.04
CA GLN A 297 13.45 5.68 -3.83
C GLN A 297 13.07 7.15 -4.05
N LYS A 298 11.81 7.43 -4.44
CA LYS A 298 11.34 8.81 -4.61
C LYS A 298 11.37 9.60 -3.30
N ARG A 299 11.04 8.96 -2.17
CA ARG A 299 11.17 9.57 -0.84
C ARG A 299 12.62 9.91 -0.52
N LEU A 300 13.56 9.00 -0.78
CA LEU A 300 14.99 9.21 -0.51
C LEU A 300 15.57 10.35 -1.36
N VAL A 301 15.23 10.41 -2.65
CA VAL A 301 15.63 11.53 -3.53
C VAL A 301 15.11 12.85 -3.00
N TYR A 302 13.84 12.91 -2.58
CA TYR A 302 13.25 14.12 -2.00
C TYR A 302 13.97 14.54 -0.70
N ILE A 303 14.26 13.59 0.20
CA ILE A 303 15.01 13.87 1.43
C ILE A 303 16.41 14.41 1.10
N GLN A 304 17.09 13.84 0.12
CA GLN A 304 18.42 14.31 -0.31
C GLN A 304 18.37 15.72 -0.88
N GLN A 305 17.37 16.05 -1.70
CA GLN A 305 17.16 17.40 -2.22
C GLN A 305 16.95 18.42 -1.09
N VAL A 306 16.11 18.08 -0.10
CA VAL A 306 15.89 18.94 1.08
C VAL A 306 17.18 19.13 1.87
N LYS A 307 17.97 18.08 2.09
CA LYS A 307 19.29 18.18 2.76
C LYS A 307 20.25 19.09 2.00
N ILE A 308 20.31 18.98 0.67
CA ILE A 308 21.16 19.84 -0.17
C ILE A 308 20.75 21.30 -0.04
N ILE A 309 19.45 21.60 -0.17
CA ILE A 309 18.91 22.97 0.00
C ILE A 309 19.29 23.50 1.38
N TYR A 310 19.12 22.69 2.43
CA TYR A 310 19.50 23.04 3.79
C TYR A 310 20.99 23.39 3.92
N TYR A 311 21.91 22.55 3.41
CA TYR A 311 23.34 22.84 3.46
C TYR A 311 23.70 24.13 2.69
N ILE A 312 23.08 24.36 1.53
CA ILE A 312 23.26 25.60 0.76
C ILE A 312 22.81 26.81 1.58
N SER A 313 21.63 26.74 2.22
CA SER A 313 21.13 27.81 3.09
C SER A 313 22.08 28.12 4.24
N VAL A 314 22.62 27.09 4.91
CA VAL A 314 23.61 27.26 5.99
C VAL A 314 24.90 27.91 5.49
N ILE A 315 25.42 27.50 4.33
CA ILE A 315 26.62 28.10 3.73
C ILE A 315 26.38 29.56 3.39
N LEU A 316 25.25 29.90 2.76
CA LEU A 316 24.89 31.27 2.41
C LEU A 316 24.78 32.17 3.65
N ILE A 317 24.13 31.68 4.71
CA ILE A 317 24.03 32.40 5.99
C ILE A 317 25.43 32.66 6.56
N ASN A 318 26.31 31.66 6.58
CA ASN A 318 27.68 31.83 7.08
C ASN A 318 28.49 32.84 6.24
N LEU A 319 28.37 32.80 4.91
CA LEU A 319 29.03 33.77 4.03
C LEU A 319 28.52 35.20 4.25
N LEU A 320 27.21 35.37 4.45
CA LEU A 320 26.61 36.66 4.82
C LEU A 320 27.16 37.15 6.17
N LEU A 321 27.20 36.29 7.19
CA LEU A 321 27.79 36.61 8.49
C LEU A 321 29.28 37.00 8.38
N LEU A 322 30.07 36.26 7.59
CA LEU A 322 31.49 36.56 7.34
C LEU A 322 31.66 37.93 6.66
N SER A 323 30.91 38.18 5.58
CA SER A 323 30.94 39.47 4.87
C SER A 323 30.55 40.63 5.80
N TYR A 324 29.63 40.40 6.74
CA TYR A 324 29.21 41.39 7.73
C TYR A 324 30.25 41.59 8.84
N THR A 325 30.96 40.54 9.29
CA THR A 325 32.11 40.72 10.20
C THR A 325 33.26 41.49 9.57
N THR A 326 33.38 41.43 8.24
CA THR A 326 34.33 42.30 7.50
C THR A 326 33.81 43.74 7.35
N ILE A 327 32.50 43.95 7.47
CA ILE A 327 31.79 45.24 7.40
C ILE A 327 31.30 45.64 8.81
N ASN A 328 32.24 45.87 9.71
CA ASN A 328 32.17 46.70 10.93
C ASN A 328 30.77 47.08 11.49
N LEU A 329 30.19 46.27 12.41
CA LEU A 329 29.00 46.64 13.21
C LEU A 329 29.07 46.04 14.64
N LYS A 330 28.50 46.77 15.63
CA LYS A 330 28.63 46.55 17.09
C LYS A 330 28.26 45.11 17.55
N SER A 331 29.07 44.57 18.48
CA SER A 331 29.23 43.14 18.80
C SER A 331 28.02 42.39 19.39
N ASP A 332 27.21 43.04 20.22
CA ASP A 332 26.38 42.28 21.18
C ASP A 332 25.07 41.73 20.61
N THR A 333 24.48 42.40 19.62
CA THR A 333 23.27 41.90 18.95
C THR A 333 23.63 40.77 17.98
N MET A 334 24.80 40.86 17.36
CA MET A 334 25.26 39.89 16.38
C MET A 334 25.73 38.58 17.03
N SER A 335 26.40 38.65 18.19
CA SER A 335 26.75 37.45 18.96
C SER A 335 25.50 36.66 19.35
N LYS A 336 24.43 37.34 19.79
CA LYS A 336 23.16 36.68 20.13
C LYS A 336 22.52 35.99 18.93
N ILE A 337 22.58 36.59 17.74
CA ILE A 337 22.05 35.97 16.51
C ILE A 337 22.88 34.74 16.13
N ILE A 338 24.22 34.85 16.15
CA ILE A 338 25.13 33.73 15.84
C ILE A 338 24.93 32.58 16.83
N ASP A 339 24.84 32.86 18.12
CA ASP A 339 24.66 31.85 19.15
C ASP A 339 23.28 31.18 19.05
N ASN A 340 22.23 31.94 18.72
CA ASN A 340 20.89 31.39 18.49
C ASN A 340 20.86 30.48 17.23
N CYS A 341 21.53 30.89 16.15
CA CYS A 341 21.71 30.07 14.95
C CYS A 341 22.53 28.79 15.23
N LYS A 342 23.61 28.88 16.01
CA LYS A 342 24.44 27.73 16.41
C LYS A 342 23.68 26.73 17.29
N ASN A 343 22.91 27.22 18.26
CA ASN A 343 22.12 26.36 19.13
C ASN A 343 21.01 25.64 18.34
N LYS A 344 20.29 26.36 17.48
CA LYS A 344 19.30 25.74 16.58
C LYS A 344 19.94 24.78 15.57
N PHE A 345 21.17 25.05 15.12
CA PHE A 345 21.94 24.12 14.27
C PHE A 345 22.27 22.79 14.97
N LEU A 346 22.58 22.84 16.27
CA LEU A 346 22.80 21.64 17.09
C LEU A 346 21.52 20.83 17.27
N ASP A 347 20.38 21.50 17.46
CA ASP A 347 19.07 20.84 17.53
C ASP A 347 18.72 20.12 16.22
N LEU A 348 19.02 20.73 15.06
CA LEU A 348 18.75 20.17 13.73
C LEU A 348 19.62 18.97 13.35
N ASN A 349 20.88 18.90 13.82
CA ASN A 349 21.75 17.73 13.61
C ASN A 349 21.28 16.49 14.38
N ASN A 350 20.44 16.67 15.40
CA ASN A 350 19.86 15.60 16.20
C ASN A 350 18.44 15.22 15.72
N ILE A 351 17.94 15.80 14.64
CA ILE A 351 16.59 15.49 14.13
C ILE A 351 16.56 14.12 13.48
N ASN A 352 15.61 13.30 13.92
CA ASN A 352 15.24 12.08 13.24
C ASN A 352 14.33 12.41 12.03
N TYR A 353 14.92 12.47 10.83
CA TYR A 353 14.26 12.85 9.57
C TYR A 353 13.19 11.85 9.07
N THR A 354 12.78 10.89 9.89
CA THR A 354 11.78 9.89 9.53
C THR A 354 10.35 10.23 9.99
N ASN A 355 10.17 11.12 10.97
CA ASN A 355 8.86 11.49 11.54
C ASN A 355 8.24 12.76 10.89
N GLN A 356 6.91 12.93 10.88
CA GLN A 356 6.23 14.11 10.31
C GLN A 356 6.67 15.45 10.94
N ASP A 357 7.18 15.43 12.18
CA ASP A 357 7.62 16.63 12.90
C ASP A 357 8.82 17.35 12.27
N TRP A 358 9.70 16.66 11.53
CA TRP A 358 10.86 17.34 10.93
C TRP A 358 10.44 18.44 9.95
N LYS A 359 9.29 18.30 9.29
CA LYS A 359 8.76 19.34 8.39
C LYS A 359 8.37 20.59 9.15
N ASN A 360 7.71 20.44 10.29
CA ASN A 360 7.34 21.57 11.14
C ASN A 360 8.59 22.21 11.75
N THR A 361 9.55 21.42 12.23
CA THR A 361 10.81 21.96 12.76
C THR A 361 11.62 22.71 11.70
N ILE A 362 11.65 22.21 10.45
CA ILE A 362 12.25 22.95 9.34
C ILE A 362 11.43 24.21 9.02
N LEU A 363 10.09 24.14 9.00
CA LEU A 363 9.23 25.30 8.74
C LEU A 363 9.41 26.39 9.80
N ASP A 364 9.44 26.01 11.08
CA ASP A 364 9.65 26.90 12.22
C ASP A 364 11.04 27.54 12.15
N PHE A 365 12.07 26.76 11.78
CA PHE A 365 13.41 27.29 11.52
C PHE A 365 13.42 28.31 10.37
N TYR A 366 12.73 28.03 9.25
CA TYR A 366 12.61 28.97 8.13
C TYR A 366 11.75 30.20 8.48
N GLN A 367 10.67 30.04 9.24
CA GLN A 367 9.84 31.14 9.71
C GLN A 367 10.61 32.05 10.65
N ASP A 368 11.37 31.48 11.58
CA ASP A 368 12.27 32.22 12.46
C ASP A 368 13.40 32.92 11.68
N LEU A 369 13.89 32.31 10.59
CA LEU A 369 14.87 32.92 9.67
C LEU A 369 14.27 34.07 8.85
N ILE A 370 13.01 33.96 8.43
CA ILE A 370 12.28 35.03 7.73
C ILE A 370 11.98 36.18 8.70
N PHE A 371 11.67 35.86 9.96
CA PHE A 371 11.51 36.84 11.04
C PHE A 371 12.84 37.45 11.50
N LEU A 372 13.95 36.73 11.37
CA LEU A 372 15.31 37.26 11.54
C LEU A 372 15.73 38.05 10.28
N ASN A 373 15.20 39.27 10.21
CA ASN A 373 15.94 40.44 9.73
C ASN A 373 16.41 40.47 8.27
N ILE A 374 15.85 39.74 7.30
CA ILE A 374 16.12 40.11 5.90
C ILE A 374 15.62 41.55 5.64
N TRP A 375 14.44 41.90 6.15
CA TRP A 375 13.89 43.25 6.00
C TRP A 375 14.64 44.31 6.83
N ASP A 376 15.08 43.98 8.05
CA ASP A 376 15.84 44.90 8.90
C ASP A 376 17.29 45.06 8.44
N ILE A 377 17.90 44.02 7.87
CA ILE A 377 19.20 44.11 7.19
C ILE A 377 19.06 44.98 5.93
N ILE A 378 18.01 44.79 5.13
CA ILE A 378 17.73 45.63 3.96
C ILE A 378 17.46 47.09 4.37
N ASN A 379 16.67 47.35 5.41
CA ASN A 379 16.38 48.70 5.90
C ASN A 379 17.62 49.38 6.48
N MET A 380 18.48 48.63 7.17
CA MET A 380 19.72 49.14 7.74
C MET A 380 20.75 49.43 6.65
N LEU A 381 20.86 48.58 5.63
CA LEU A 381 21.68 48.80 4.43
C LEU A 381 21.15 50.00 3.61
N TYR A 382 19.83 50.13 3.46
CA TYR A 382 19.19 51.26 2.79
C TYR A 382 19.51 52.59 3.50
N LYS A 383 19.46 52.60 4.83
CA LYS A 383 19.84 53.79 5.63
C LYS A 383 21.34 54.12 5.59
N GLN A 384 22.22 53.14 5.37
CA GLN A 384 23.67 53.37 5.26
C GLN A 384 24.14 53.73 3.84
N LEU A 385 23.40 53.33 2.81
CA LEU A 385 23.72 53.64 1.41
C LEU A 385 23.16 54.99 0.93
N PHE A 386 22.15 55.53 1.64
CA PHE A 386 21.43 56.75 1.27
C PHE A 386 21.42 57.84 2.38
N ALA A 387 22.28 57.73 3.38
CA ALA A 387 22.64 58.80 4.32
C ALA A 387 24.12 59.13 4.17
#